data_AF-A0AAV7T1T4-F1
#
_entry.id   AF-A0AAV7T1T4-F1
#
_cell.length_a   1.000
_cell.length_b   1.000
_cell.length_c   1.000
_cell.angle_alpha   90.00
_cell.angle_beta   90.00
_cell.angle_gamma   90.00
#
_symmetry.space_group_name_H-M   'P 1'
#
loop_
_entity.id
_entity.type
_entity.pdbx_description
1 polymer ?
#
loop_
_entity_poly.entity_id
_entity_poly.type
_entity_poly.pdbx_seq_one_letter_code
_entity_poly.pdbx_strand_id
1 'polypeptide(L)'
;MFPQEFIISLKGLANINTLTVQSYLVKHLRVEKSTSKDPVGFEVCHERDLEHIEGQLQTEEFNLSGTQVAHLRFVILSGFDHFVAINRVTAE
;
A
#
# COMPACT_ATOMS: atom_id res chain seq x y z
N MET A 1 -0.69 17.53 -1.60
CA MET A 1 -2.14 17.54 -1.27
C MET A 1 -2.47 16.12 -0.88
N PHE A 2 -2.84 15.87 0.38
CA PHE A 2 -3.05 14.53 0.96
C PHE A 2 -4.34 14.56 1.80
N PRO A 3 -5.06 13.44 1.95
CA PRO A 3 -4.70 12.09 1.51
C PRO A 3 -4.94 11.85 0.00
N GLN A 4 -4.20 10.89 -0.56
CA GLN A 4 -4.43 10.35 -1.90
C GLN A 4 -4.51 8.83 -1.82
N GLU A 5 -5.25 8.21 -2.73
CA GLU A 5 -5.44 6.76 -2.70
C GLU A 5 -5.57 6.14 -4.09
N PHE A 6 -5.25 4.85 -4.16
CA PHE A 6 -5.53 4.02 -5.32
C PHE A 6 -5.83 2.59 -4.88
N ILE A 7 -6.53 1.86 -5.75
CA ILE A 7 -6.97 0.49 -5.50
C ILE A 7 -6.40 -0.43 -6.57
N ILE A 8 -5.79 -1.53 -6.15
CA ILE A 8 -5.38 -2.64 -7.00
C ILE A 8 -6.36 -3.79 -6.76
N SER A 9 -7.08 -4.17 -7.81
CA SER A 9 -8.01 -5.32 -7.78
C SER A 9 -7.37 -6.53 -8.43
N LEU A 10 -7.39 -7.66 -7.73
CA LEU A 10 -6.93 -8.94 -8.25
C LEU A 10 -8.04 -9.59 -9.09
N LYS A 11 -7.66 -10.54 -9.96
CA LYS A 11 -8.63 -11.28 -10.80
C LYS A 11 -9.60 -12.15 -9.98
N GLY A 12 -9.27 -12.41 -8.72
CA GLY A 12 -10.06 -13.18 -7.77
C GLY A 12 -9.42 -13.12 -6.38
N LEU A 13 -9.96 -13.89 -5.44
CA LEU A 13 -9.42 -13.97 -4.09
C LEU A 13 -8.08 -14.69 -4.10
N ALA A 14 -7.03 -14.04 -3.59
CA ALA A 14 -5.69 -14.61 -3.47
C ALA A 14 -5.19 -14.51 -2.03
N ASN A 15 -4.36 -15.46 -1.61
CA ASN A 15 -3.62 -15.36 -0.34
C ASN A 15 -2.33 -14.58 -0.61
N ILE A 16 -2.12 -13.49 0.13
CA ILE A 16 -0.89 -12.70 0.06
C ILE A 16 -0.15 -12.86 1.38
N ASN A 17 1.11 -13.28 1.31
CA ASN A 17 2.02 -13.38 2.44
C ASN A 17 2.82 -12.10 2.63
N THR A 18 3.31 -11.54 1.53
CA THR A 18 4.23 -10.40 1.56
C THR A 18 3.81 -9.37 0.54
N LEU A 19 3.84 -8.11 0.96
CA LEU A 19 3.64 -6.96 0.09
C LEU A 19 4.85 -6.06 0.15
N THR A 20 5.47 -5.80 -0.99
CA THR A 20 6.59 -4.87 -1.14
C THR A 20 6.15 -3.63 -1.88
N VAL A 21 6.41 -2.46 -1.29
CA VAL A 21 6.09 -1.16 -1.88
C VAL A 21 7.38 -0.37 -2.08
N GLN A 22 7.64 0.01 -3.33
CA GLN A 22 8.70 0.95 -3.66
C GLN A 22 8.08 2.33 -3.92
N SER A 23 8.56 3.33 -3.21
CA SER A 23 7.99 4.68 -3.21
C SER A 23 9.06 5.76 -3.14
N TYR A 24 8.65 7.01 -3.38
CA TYR A 24 9.51 8.18 -3.29
C TYR A 24 8.80 9.31 -2.54
N LEU A 25 9.47 9.83 -1.50
CA LEU A 25 9.00 10.90 -0.62
C LEU A 25 7.67 10.62 0.09
N VAL A 26 7.23 9.37 0.18
CA VAL A 26 6.03 9.01 0.95
C VAL A 26 6.41 9.01 2.43
N LYS A 27 5.63 9.70 3.27
CA LYS A 27 5.90 9.77 4.71
C LYS A 27 5.01 8.81 5.49
N HIS A 28 3.71 8.80 5.23
CA HIS A 28 2.76 7.98 5.97
C HIS A 28 1.88 7.21 5.01
N LEU A 29 1.98 5.89 5.05
CA LEU A 29 1.25 4.98 4.16
C LEU A 29 0.36 4.04 4.99
N ARG A 30 -0.90 3.92 4.56
CA ARG A 30 -1.82 2.89 5.05
C ARG A 30 -2.16 1.93 3.92
N VAL A 31 -2.12 0.65 4.23
CA VAL A 31 -2.54 -0.45 3.35
C VAL A 31 -3.78 -1.08 3.94
N GLU A 32 -4.85 -1.11 3.14
CA GLU A 32 -6.12 -1.73 3.49
C GLU A 32 -6.42 -2.87 2.50
N LYS A 33 -7.21 -3.85 2.91
CA LYS A 33 -7.67 -4.95 2.06
C LYS A 33 -9.18 -5.05 2.03
N SER A 34 -9.73 -5.67 0.99
CA SER A 34 -11.08 -6.18 0.97
C SER A 34 -11.10 -7.58 0.35
N THR A 35 -11.97 -8.43 0.87
CA THR A 35 -12.30 -9.77 0.33
C THR A 35 -13.63 -9.78 -0.42
N SER A 36 -14.32 -8.64 -0.49
CA SER A 36 -15.60 -8.49 -1.19
C SER A 36 -15.41 -8.62 -2.70
N LYS A 37 -16.51 -8.89 -3.42
CA LYS A 37 -16.52 -8.92 -4.88
C LYS A 37 -16.26 -7.54 -5.50
N ASP A 38 -16.80 -6.50 -4.85
CA ASP A 38 -16.62 -5.11 -5.21
C ASP A 38 -15.60 -4.46 -4.25
N PRO A 39 -14.88 -3.40 -4.66
CA PRO A 39 -13.86 -2.72 -3.85
C PRO A 39 -14.51 -1.89 -2.74
N VAL A 40 -15.09 -2.56 -1.75
CA VAL A 40 -15.80 -1.99 -0.60
C VAL A 40 -15.46 -2.74 0.68
N GLY A 41 -15.80 -2.17 1.84
CA GLY A 41 -15.59 -2.83 3.13
C GLY A 41 -14.11 -3.06 3.46
N PHE A 42 -13.27 -2.07 3.17
CA PHE A 42 -11.83 -2.17 3.40
C PHE A 42 -11.50 -2.23 4.89
N GLU A 43 -10.55 -3.10 5.23
CA GLU A 43 -10.00 -3.29 6.57
C GLU A 43 -8.51 -2.91 6.56
N VAL A 44 -8.05 -2.20 7.58
CA VAL A 44 -6.63 -1.82 7.70
C VAL A 44 -5.79 -3.07 7.95
N CYS A 45 -4.82 -3.32 7.08
CA CYS A 45 -3.80 -4.35 7.28
C CYS A 45 -2.58 -3.79 8.00
N HIS A 46 -2.10 -2.66 7.50
CA HIS A 46 -0.86 -2.01 7.94
C HIS A 46 -1.00 -0.50 7.84
N GLU A 47 -0.36 0.20 8.75
CA GLU A 47 -0.18 1.64 8.71
C GLU A 47 1.21 1.94 9.28
N ARG A 48 2.01 2.69 8.51
CA ARG A 48 3.43 2.90 8.83
C ARG A 48 3.89 4.29 8.39
N ASP A 49 4.71 4.91 9.24
CA ASP A 49 5.58 6.02 8.88
C ASP A 49 6.84 5.47 8.21
N LEU A 50 7.14 5.94 7.00
CA LEU A 50 8.30 5.53 6.22
C LEU A 50 9.47 6.46 6.48
N GLU A 51 10.69 5.94 6.38
CA GLU A 51 11.90 6.74 6.56
C GLU A 51 12.18 7.59 5.32
N HIS A 52 12.59 8.85 5.52
CA HIS A 52 13.06 9.67 4.42
C HIS A 52 14.45 9.21 3.98
N ILE A 53 14.57 8.78 2.72
CA ILE A 53 15.84 8.39 2.11
C ILE A 53 16.18 9.38 1.01
N GLU A 54 17.19 10.21 1.24
CA GLU A 54 17.55 11.30 0.33
C GLU A 54 18.03 10.75 -1.03
N GLY A 55 17.37 11.18 -2.11
CA GLY A 55 17.75 10.83 -3.48
C GLY A 55 17.54 9.37 -3.89
N GLN A 56 16.86 8.55 -3.08
CA GLN A 56 16.66 7.12 -3.33
C GLN A 56 15.20 6.69 -3.15
N LEU A 57 14.84 5.52 -3.70
CA LEU A 57 13.53 4.91 -3.47
C LEU A 57 13.45 4.27 -2.08
N GLN A 58 12.35 4.52 -1.39
CA GLN A 58 11.97 3.83 -0.16
C GLN A 58 11.41 2.46 -0.54
N THR A 59 11.91 1.39 0.09
CA THR A 59 11.40 0.03 -0.12
C THR A 59 10.89 -0.53 1.19
N GLU A 60 9.58 -0.73 1.25
CA GLU A 60 8.89 -1.20 2.45
C GLU A 60 8.32 -2.59 2.24
N GLU A 61 8.55 -3.46 3.20
CA GLU A 61 7.96 -4.79 3.25
C GLU A 61 6.89 -4.88 4.35
N PHE A 62 5.74 -5.43 3.98
CA PHE A 62 4.60 -5.67 4.85
C PHE A 62 4.25 -7.16 4.85
N ASN A 63 4.31 -7.79 6.01
CA ASN A 63 3.90 -9.18 6.17
C ASN A 63 2.38 -9.26 6.39
N LEU A 64 1.68 -9.92 5.49
CA LEU A 64 0.23 -10.14 5.51
C LEU A 64 -0.13 -11.55 5.98
N SER A 65 0.85 -12.41 6.28
CA SER A 65 0.67 -13.73 6.91
C SER A 65 -0.37 -14.63 6.22
N GLY A 66 -0.40 -14.60 4.89
CA GLY A 66 -1.27 -15.43 4.06
C GLY A 66 -2.72 -14.95 4.03
N THR A 67 -2.94 -13.65 4.24
CA THR A 67 -4.27 -13.06 4.27
C THR A 67 -4.95 -13.14 2.90
N GLN A 68 -6.24 -13.50 2.90
CA GLN A 68 -7.09 -13.44 1.71
C GLN A 68 -7.38 -11.99 1.31
N VAL A 69 -7.19 -11.70 0.03
CA VAL A 69 -7.35 -10.37 -0.55
C VAL A 69 -7.95 -10.49 -1.95
N ALA A 70 -8.97 -9.67 -2.22
CA ALA A 70 -9.50 -9.42 -3.56
C ALA A 70 -9.11 -8.01 -4.05
N HIS A 71 -9.08 -7.04 -3.14
CA HIS A 71 -8.69 -5.65 -3.41
C HIS A 71 -7.70 -5.16 -2.35
N LEU A 72 -6.65 -4.46 -2.80
CA LEU A 72 -5.75 -3.69 -1.93
C LEU A 72 -5.99 -2.20 -2.17
N ARG A 73 -6.11 -1.43 -1.09
CA ARG A 73 -6.15 0.03 -1.13
C ARG A 73 -4.91 0.59 -0.46
N PHE A 74 -4.26 1.51 -1.14
CA PHE A 74 -3.10 2.23 -0.63
C PHE A 74 -3.53 3.66 -0.41
N VAL A 75 -3.43 4.13 0.83
CA VAL A 75 -3.79 5.49 1.22
C VAL A 75 -2.52 6.20 1.66
N ILE A 76 -2.07 7.15 0.85
CA ILE A 76 -0.95 8.03 1.15
C ILE A 76 -1.49 9.16 2.02
N LEU A 77 -1.26 9.06 3.32
CA LEU A 77 -1.76 10.00 4.33
C LEU A 77 -0.90 11.27 4.39
N SER A 78 0.40 11.15 4.15
CA SER A 78 1.31 12.30 4.01
C SER A 78 2.57 11.98 3.22
N GLY A 79 3.24 13.03 2.74
CA GLY A 79 4.54 12.99 2.05
C GLY A 79 5.58 13.88 2.73
N PHE A 80 6.85 13.63 2.43
CA PHE A 80 7.98 14.49 2.80
C PHE A 80 8.07 15.76 1.94
N ASP A 81 7.37 15.78 0.80
CA ASP A 81 7.21 16.94 -0.07
C ASP A 81 5.77 16.95 -0.67
N HIS A 82 5.45 17.97 -1.45
CA HIS A 82 4.18 18.14 -2.14
C HIS A 82 3.91 17.07 -3.20
N PHE A 83 4.97 16.50 -3.78
CA PHE A 83 4.92 15.43 -4.77
C PHE A 83 5.54 14.16 -4.23
N VAL A 84 4.84 13.04 -4.44
CA VAL A 84 5.27 11.71 -4.03
C VAL A 84 4.97 10.72 -5.14
N ALA A 85 5.61 9.56 -5.10
CA ALA A 85 5.34 8.48 -6.03
C ALA A 85 5.24 7.14 -5.32
N ILE A 86 4.34 6.29 -5.82
CA ILE A 86 4.45 4.83 -5.66
C ILE A 86 4.93 4.29 -7.00
N ASN A 87 6.13 3.75 -7.02
CA ASN A 87 6.81 3.31 -8.24
C ASN A 87 6.48 1.85 -8.58
N ARG A 88 6.41 1.00 -7.55
CA ARG A 88 6.14 -0.43 -7.72
C ARG A 88 5.45 -1.00 -6.50
N VAL A 89 4.48 -1.87 -6.75
CA VAL A 89 3.85 -2.71 -5.74
C VAL A 89 4.00 -4.16 -6.21
N THR A 90 4.54 -5.01 -5.35
CA THR A 90 4.67 -6.46 -5.59
C THR A 90 3.94 -7.20 -4.46
N ALA A 91 3.08 -8.14 -4.81
CA ALA A 91 2.34 -8.96 -3.85
C ALA A 91 2.63 -10.44 -4.13
N GLU A 92 3.07 -11.16 -3.10
CA GLU A 92 3.50 -12.57 -3.14
C GLU A 92 2.79 -13.42 -2.08
#